data_AF-A0A355UZC9-F1
#
_entry.id   AF-A0A355UZC9-F1
#
_cell.length_a   1.000
_cell.length_b   1.000
_cell.length_c   1.000
_cell.angle_alpha   90.00
_cell.angle_beta   90.00
_cell.angle_gamma   90.00
#
_symmetry.space_group_name_H-M   'P 1'
#
loop_
_entity.id
_entity.type
_entity.pdbx_description
1 polymer ?
#
loop_
_entity_poly.entity_id
_entity_poly.type
_entity_poly.pdbx_seq_one_letter_code
_entity_poly.pdbx_strand_id
1 'polypeptide(L)'
;MERICNQLEELLSDIVFCGISNISSDIYQRLSLISANMKDIGMETGSLMVNRLNEIIAGYRRNENDGNEAAALISSLEFYLKNIMK
;
A
#
# COMPACT_ATOMS: atom_id res chain seq x y z
N MET A 1 -1.21 10.62 12.92
CA MET A 1 -0.96 10.73 11.46
C MET A 1 0.42 10.17 11.12
N GLU A 2 1.50 10.79 11.58
CA GLU A 2 2.89 10.36 11.30
C GLU A 2 3.15 8.86 11.52
N ARG A 3 2.69 8.29 12.64
CA ARG A 3 2.80 6.84 12.90
C ARG A 3 2.22 5.97 11.78
N ILE A 4 1.04 6.31 11.23
CA ILE A 4 0.39 5.53 10.17
C ILE A 4 1.17 5.69 8.87
N CYS A 5 1.67 6.89 8.58
CA CYS A 5 2.53 7.13 7.42
C CYS A 5 3.80 6.28 7.49
N ASN A 6 4.49 6.26 8.63
CA ASN A 6 5.71 5.46 8.82
C ASN A 6 5.41 3.96 8.69
N GLN A 7 4.30 3.48 9.27
CA GLN A 7 3.88 2.08 9.12
C GLN A 7 3.62 1.70 7.66
N LEU A 8 3.06 2.62 6.87
CA LEU A 8 2.87 2.40 5.45
C LEU A 8 4.20 2.44 4.69
N GLU A 9 5.10 3.38 4.96
CA GLU A 9 6.44 3.41 4.35
C GLU A 9 7.23 2.12 4.59
N GLU A 10 7.23 1.62 5.83
CA GLU A 10 7.84 0.33 6.18
C GLU A 10 7.22 -0.82 5.37
N LEU A 11 5.89 -0.88 5.29
CA LEU A 11 5.20 -1.94 4.56
C LEU A 11 5.43 -1.87 3.04
N LEU A 12 5.51 -0.67 2.47
CA LEU A 12 5.85 -0.48 1.07
C LEU A 12 7.28 -0.96 0.79
N SER A 13 8.23 -0.68 1.69
CA SER A 13 9.60 -1.18 1.60
C SER A 13 9.64 -2.71 1.68
N ASP A 14 8.89 -3.32 2.60
CA ASP A 14 8.76 -4.78 2.71
C ASP A 14 8.25 -5.40 1.40
N ILE A 15 7.19 -4.80 0.81
CA ILE A 15 6.60 -5.24 -0.47
C ILE A 15 7.63 -5.19 -1.61
N VAL A 16 8.37 -4.08 -1.72
CA VAL A 16 9.40 -3.91 -2.75
C VAL A 16 10.55 -4.91 -2.55
N PHE A 17 10.98 -5.13 -1.30
CA PHE A 17 12.08 -6.04 -0.99
C PHE A 17 11.72 -7.51 -1.24
N CYS A 18 10.55 -7.97 -0.81
CA CYS A 18 10.12 -9.36 -1.01
C CYS A 18 9.68 -9.65 -2.45
N GLY A 19 9.23 -8.61 -3.17
CA GLY A 19 8.63 -8.72 -4.49
C GLY A 19 7.16 -9.18 -4.41
N ILE A 20 6.34 -8.66 -5.33
CA ILE A 20 4.88 -8.88 -5.34
C ILE A 20 4.49 -10.37 -5.44
N SER A 21 5.34 -11.21 -6.04
CA SER A 21 5.12 -12.66 -6.13
C SER A 21 5.18 -13.36 -4.76
N ASN A 22 5.92 -12.83 -3.79
CA ASN A 22 6.21 -13.48 -2.51
C ASN A 22 5.50 -12.83 -1.30
N ILE A 23 4.44 -12.06 -1.55
CA ILE A 23 3.68 -11.36 -0.50
C ILE A 23 3.04 -12.36 0.47
N SER A 24 3.29 -12.22 1.78
CA SER A 24 2.64 -13.05 2.81
C SER A 24 1.20 -12.61 3.07
N SER A 25 0.37 -13.48 3.68
CA SER A 25 -1.00 -13.11 4.09
C SER A 25 -1.03 -11.96 5.10
N ASP A 26 0.03 -11.80 5.90
CA ASP A 26 0.18 -10.72 6.87
C ASP A 26 0.22 -9.33 6.21
N ILE A 27 0.88 -9.20 5.06
CA ILE A 27 0.93 -7.93 4.31
C ILE A 27 -0.48 -7.46 3.92
N TYR A 28 -1.34 -8.37 3.45
CA TYR A 28 -2.73 -8.02 3.10
C TYR A 28 -3.51 -7.50 4.32
N GLN A 29 -3.34 -8.14 5.48
CA GLN A 29 -4.00 -7.72 6.72
C GLN A 29 -3.50 -6.34 7.17
N ARG A 30 -2.18 -6.11 7.08
CA ARG A 30 -1.57 -4.81 7.40
C ARG A 30 -2.04 -3.71 6.45
N LEU A 31 -2.13 -3.97 5.14
CA LEU A 31 -2.67 -3.01 4.16
C LEU A 31 -4.13 -2.65 4.49
N SER A 32 -4.98 -3.64 4.77
CA SER A 32 -6.38 -3.39 5.16
C SER A 32 -6.50 -2.58 6.45
N LEU A 33 -5.69 -2.90 7.47
CA LEU A 33 -5.67 -2.15 8.73
C LEU A 33 -5.21 -0.70 8.52
N ILE A 34 -4.14 -0.49 7.75
CA ILE A 34 -3.63 0.84 7.43
C ILE A 34 -4.67 1.65 6.67
N SER A 35 -5.33 1.07 5.67
CA SER A 35 -6.41 1.75 4.93
C SER A 35 -7.54 2.21 5.84
N ALA A 36 -8.04 1.33 6.72
CA ALA A 36 -9.07 1.68 7.69
C ALA A 36 -8.61 2.82 8.61
N ASN A 37 -7.41 2.71 9.18
CA ASN A 37 -6.85 3.73 10.05
C ASN A 37 -6.66 5.08 9.33
N MET A 38 -6.22 5.07 8.06
CA MET A 38 -6.09 6.28 7.24
C MET A 38 -7.45 6.95 7.02
N LYS A 39 -8.48 6.16 6.70
CA LYS A 39 -9.85 6.66 6.55
C LYS A 39 -10.35 7.32 7.84
N ASP A 40 -10.13 6.67 8.99
CA ASP A 40 -10.59 7.15 10.29
C ASP A 40 -9.96 8.50 10.70
N ILE A 41 -8.74 8.78 10.21
CA ILE A 41 -8.06 10.06 10.45
C ILE A 41 -8.26 11.09 9.32
N GLY A 42 -9.18 10.85 8.39
CA GLY A 42 -9.53 11.77 7.30
C GLY A 42 -8.60 11.73 6.08
N MET A 43 -7.72 10.73 5.97
CA MET A 43 -6.84 10.53 4.81
C MET A 43 -7.52 9.66 3.75
N GLU A 44 -8.66 10.09 3.23
CA GLU A 44 -9.49 9.31 2.30
C GLU A 44 -8.75 8.89 1.03
N THR A 45 -8.02 9.82 0.40
CA THR A 45 -7.22 9.53 -0.80
C THR A 45 -6.18 8.45 -0.54
N GLY A 46 -5.44 8.56 0.57
CA GLY A 46 -4.43 7.57 0.93
C GLY A 46 -5.06 6.19 1.22
N SER A 47 -6.19 6.17 1.94
CA SER A 47 -6.98 4.96 2.17
C SER A 47 -7.40 4.27 0.86
N LEU A 48 -7.88 5.03 -0.13
CA LEU A 48 -8.26 4.52 -1.44
C LEU A 48 -7.06 3.94 -2.20
N MET A 49 -5.93 4.63 -2.19
CA MET A 49 -4.70 4.16 -2.83
C MET A 49 -4.19 2.87 -2.20
N VAL A 50 -4.22 2.74 -0.87
CA VAL A 50 -3.83 1.51 -0.16
C VAL A 50 -4.77 0.35 -0.48
N ASN A 51 -6.09 0.58 -0.53
CA ASN A 51 -7.04 -0.46 -0.94
C ASN A 51 -6.79 -0.91 -2.38
N ARG A 52 -6.55 0.04 -3.29
CA ARG A 52 -6.24 -0.27 -4.69
C ARG A 52 -4.95 -1.10 -4.81
N LEU A 53 -3.94 -0.79 -4.02
CA LEU A 53 -2.71 -1.59 -3.98
C LEU A 53 -2.98 -3.03 -3.52
N ASN A 54 -3.80 -3.19 -2.48
CA ASN A 54 -4.18 -4.49 -1.97
C ASN A 54 -4.91 -5.34 -3.02
N GLU A 55 -5.83 -4.73 -3.79
CA GLU A 55 -6.52 -5.36 -4.92
C GLU A 55 -5.56 -5.79 -6.02
N ILE A 56 -4.64 -4.90 -6.41
CA ILE A 56 -3.67 -5.18 -7.49
C ILE A 56 -2.79 -6.36 -7.10
N ILE A 57 -2.23 -6.34 -5.89
CA ILE A 57 -1.37 -7.42 -5.37
C ILE A 57 -2.16 -8.74 -5.31
N ALA A 58 -3.42 -8.72 -4.86
CA ALA A 58 -4.26 -9.92 -4.83
C ALA A 58 -4.56 -10.47 -6.24
N GLY A 59 -4.82 -9.59 -7.21
CA GLY A 59 -5.08 -9.99 -8.60
C GLY A 59 -3.83 -10.44 -9.35
N TYR A 60 -2.63 -9.98 -8.97
CA TYR A 60 -1.37 -10.46 -9.55
C TYR A 60 -1.23 -11.98 -9.40
N ARG A 61 -1.57 -12.53 -8.23
CA ARG A 61 -1.56 -14.01 -8.00
C ARG A 61 -2.56 -14.77 -8.85
N ARG A 62 -3.61 -14.10 -9.32
CA ARG A 62 -4.63 -14.67 -10.21
C ARG A 62 -4.32 -14.43 -11.69
N ASN A 63 -3.17 -13.85 -12.01
CA ASN A 63 -2.79 -13.39 -13.36
C ASN A 63 -3.78 -12.35 -13.93
N GLU A 64 -4.46 -11.59 -13.07
CA GLU A 64 -5.43 -10.56 -13.47
C GLU A 64 -4.76 -9.19 -13.66
N ASN A 65 -3.60 -8.97 -13.03
CA ASN A 65 -2.88 -7.69 -13.06
C ASN A 65 -1.39 -7.88 -13.39
N ASP A 66 -0.79 -6.88 -14.03
CA ASP A 66 0.65 -6.78 -14.23
C ASP A 66 1.33 -6.15 -13.01
N GLY A 67 2.51 -6.64 -12.64
CA GLY A 67 3.32 -6.09 -11.53
C GLY A 67 3.71 -4.62 -11.74
N ASN A 68 3.70 -4.15 -12.99
CA ASN A 68 3.93 -2.74 -13.32
C ASN A 68 2.88 -1.80 -12.71
N GLU A 69 1.62 -2.20 -12.60
CA GLU A 69 0.57 -1.37 -11.99
C GLU A 69 0.81 -1.19 -10.49
N ALA A 70 1.22 -2.27 -9.81
CA ALA A 70 1.59 -2.22 -8.40
C ALA A 70 2.80 -1.32 -8.17
N ALA A 71 3.85 -1.44 -9.00
CA ALA A 71 5.04 -0.59 -8.90
C ALA A 71 4.70 0.91 -9.05
N ALA A 72 3.89 1.27 -10.04
CA ALA A 72 3.45 2.65 -10.24
C ALA A 72 2.64 3.18 -9.06
N LEU A 73 1.78 2.34 -8.47
CA LEU A 73 0.96 2.74 -7.33
C LEU A 73 1.78 2.87 -6.03
N ILE A 74 2.78 2.00 -5.83
CA ILE A 74 3.74 2.11 -4.71
C ILE A 74 4.47 3.46 -4.80
N SER A 75 5.04 3.82 -5.95
CA SER A 75 5.69 5.12 -6.12
C SER A 75 4.74 6.30 -5.90
N SER A 76 3.48 6.17 -6.31
CA SER A 76 2.45 7.20 -6.07
C SER A 76 2.13 7.35 -4.59
N LEU A 77 2.05 6.24 -3.84
CA LEU A 77 1.86 6.24 -2.39
C LEU A 77 3.06 6.86 -1.67
N GLU A 78 4.29 6.52 -2.05
CA GLU A 78 5.49 7.16 -1.48
C GLU A 78 5.48 8.67 -1.70
N PHE A 79 5.18 9.13 -2.92
CA PHE A 79 5.07 10.55 -3.22
C PHE A 79 3.97 11.24 -2.39
N TYR A 80 2.80 10.60 -2.27
CA TYR A 80 1.69 11.08 -1.44
C TYR A 80 2.12 11.26 0.03
N LEU A 81 2.77 10.25 0.61
CA LEU A 81 3.25 10.27 1.99
C LEU A 81 4.27 11.40 2.21
N LYS A 82 5.23 11.57 1.30
CA LYS A 82 6.22 12.65 1.38
C LYS A 82 5.61 14.05 1.25
N ASN A 83 4.45 14.22 0.63
CA ASN A 83 3.77 15.51 0.56
C ASN A 83 2.94 15.83 1.80
N ILE A 84 2.47 14.82 2.52
CA ILE A 84 1.68 15.00 3.75
C ILE A 84 2.57 15.17 4.98
N MET A 85 3.73 14.52 4.99
CA MET A 85 4.69 14.61 6.08
C MET A 85 5.61 15.85 6.01
N LYS A 86 5.50 16.67 4.98
CA LYS A 86 6.20 17.97 4.85
C LYS A 86 5.35 19.09 5.42
#